data_AF-A0A6N0LLG1-F1
#
_entry.id   AF-A0A6N0LLG1-F1
#
_cell.length_a   1.000
_cell.length_b   1.000
_cell.length_c   1.000
_cell.angle_alpha   90.00
_cell.angle_beta   90.00
_cell.angle_gamma   90.00
#
_symmetry.space_group_name_H-M   'P 1'
#
loop_
_entity.id
_entity.type
_entity.pdbx_description
1 polymer ?
#
loop_
_entity_poly.entity_id
_entity_poly.type
_entity_poly.pdbx_seq_one_letter_code
_entity_poly.pdbx_strand_id
1 'polypeptide(L)'
;MFLASSAKPIDDNLKNFVDEIEAQSPSLSVLAARQFRYSLRQTPIEVNIKEPREFNVLEEFIIRAAIEFQPPPTEDELASVLGLDSVFIKTTTATLRSLQTLSPTSPITVTSEGRSFYEKGSVPQPPYPVQLHAITDPLSDKITFQAESLSETAINLPDLADFITIDHTIANISSLQLEEIQKSIQASDLALHVPEEGKIVTSYKVLNPTQKFWRKISLFVIFDALEDKLTIQIRNGKQILESASNWLEALHTQGKISLQALCKLSTETINFEREAILQQKNTEIEARVENIRQQALKTTTKVDKSAVVGEVVQLRDGQISQAFSEVLNSAKSQVIIYSPWVNQAVVDEKFLTLLQKLANRGVWILIGHGIARRQEDEEKLISPEVEKKLRAIKTPDGLSSVQVLWLGDSHIKEVIVDQEIHLCGSHNWLSYRGDYLPRGESVYKVTILHQVQEAYEFLANRFQNQAQKLWQNALNNRDSKLAVESLYVWGALGMEDIALKNIQQNNWLELLPVWLNVALQGLRTKNIQADSESFKTALSLLSQVSIEEAFLESLQEVWRKVIGAIAINNPKTALKLLSDEVWAQFLRLNIAQNSDSPDNFISQHTLSKKING
;
A
#
# COMPACT_ATOMS: atom_id res chain seq x y z
N MET A 1 10.10 37.96 17.43
CA MET A 1 11.33 37.52 16.75
C MET A 1 10.87 36.74 15.54
N PHE A 2 11.07 37.25 14.32
CA PHE A 2 10.80 36.46 13.11
C PHE A 2 11.80 35.31 13.08
N LEU A 3 11.34 34.06 13.21
CA LEU A 3 12.16 32.90 12.94
C LEU A 3 12.44 32.91 11.44
N ALA A 4 13.65 33.32 11.06
CA ALA A 4 14.11 33.16 9.69
C ALA A 4 14.06 31.66 9.35
N SER A 5 13.56 31.31 8.16
CA SER A 5 13.66 29.95 7.61
C SER A 5 15.11 29.49 7.76
N SER A 6 15.36 28.52 8.63
CA SER A 6 16.66 27.86 8.68
C SER A 6 16.75 27.03 7.41
N ALA A 7 17.75 27.26 6.58
CA ALA A 7 17.96 26.46 5.37
C ALA A 7 17.90 24.96 5.73
N LYS A 8 17.02 24.21 5.06
CA LYS A 8 16.87 22.76 5.24
C LYS A 8 18.26 22.09 5.20
N PRO A 9 18.62 21.22 6.16
CA PRO A 9 19.92 20.56 6.18
C PRO A 9 20.00 19.48 5.08
N ILE A 10 20.33 19.94 3.87
CA ILE A 10 20.44 19.14 2.65
C ILE A 10 21.89 19.20 2.16
N ASP A 11 22.56 18.06 2.10
CA ASP A 11 23.89 17.94 1.51
C ASP A 11 23.83 18.31 0.01
N ASP A 12 24.77 19.12 -0.47
CA ASP A 12 24.73 19.71 -1.83
C ASP A 12 24.58 18.66 -2.95
N ASN A 13 25.18 17.49 -2.76
CA ASN A 13 25.17 16.42 -3.74
C ASN A 13 23.87 15.58 -3.74
N LEU A 14 22.91 15.88 -2.85
CA LEU A 14 21.59 15.27 -2.81
C LEU A 14 20.49 16.19 -3.36
N LYS A 15 20.79 17.45 -3.70
CA LYS A 15 19.80 18.42 -4.19
C LYS A 15 18.97 17.89 -5.38
N ASN A 16 19.62 17.32 -6.39
CA ASN A 16 18.91 16.74 -7.53
C ASN A 16 17.95 15.59 -7.12
N PHE A 17 18.33 14.78 -6.12
CA PHE A 17 17.46 13.73 -5.61
C PHE A 17 16.29 14.30 -4.80
N VAL A 18 16.50 15.41 -4.08
CA VAL A 18 15.42 16.12 -3.40
C VAL A 18 14.40 16.63 -4.42
N ASP A 19 14.86 17.29 -5.48
CA ASP A 19 14.00 17.77 -6.55
C ASP A 19 13.23 16.62 -7.22
N GLU A 20 13.89 15.48 -7.47
CA GLU A 20 13.24 14.26 -7.99
C GLU A 20 12.17 13.68 -7.04
N ILE A 21 12.30 13.86 -5.71
CA ILE A 21 11.31 13.39 -4.72
C ILE A 21 10.13 14.34 -4.66
N GLU A 22 10.39 15.64 -4.51
CA GLU A 22 9.34 16.67 -4.38
C GLU A 22 8.53 16.81 -5.69
N ALA A 23 9.12 16.48 -6.84
CA ALA A 23 8.40 16.42 -8.12
C ALA A 23 7.40 15.25 -8.23
N GLN A 24 7.48 14.21 -7.37
CA GLN A 24 6.57 13.06 -7.43
C GLN A 24 5.16 13.42 -6.97
N SER A 25 5.04 14.32 -6.00
CA SER A 25 3.77 14.82 -5.51
C SER A 25 3.96 16.21 -4.93
N PRO A 26 3.05 17.17 -5.24
CA PRO A 26 3.07 18.51 -4.64
C PRO A 26 2.83 18.50 -3.11
N SER A 27 2.53 17.35 -2.51
CA SER A 27 2.41 17.18 -1.06
C SER A 27 3.71 16.83 -0.35
N LEU A 28 4.72 16.37 -1.10
CA LEU A 28 5.98 15.90 -0.52
C LEU A 28 6.96 17.05 -0.38
N SER A 29 7.60 17.12 0.78
CA SER A 29 8.68 18.07 1.07
C SER A 29 9.80 17.35 1.79
N VAL A 30 11.01 17.42 1.26
CA VAL A 30 12.18 16.89 1.93
C VAL A 30 12.64 17.90 2.97
N LEU A 31 12.61 17.52 4.24
CA LEU A 31 13.01 18.38 5.35
C LEU A 31 14.52 18.27 5.65
N ALA A 32 15.13 17.12 5.37
CA ALA A 32 16.58 16.92 5.47
C ALA A 32 17.06 15.84 4.51
N ALA A 33 18.30 15.97 4.03
CA ALA A 33 18.95 14.95 3.23
C ALA A 33 20.46 14.92 3.54
N ARG A 34 20.98 13.79 4.04
CA ARG A 34 22.39 13.65 4.39
C ARG A 34 23.00 12.34 3.93
N GLN A 35 24.30 12.35 3.67
CA GLN A 35 25.05 11.16 3.31
C GLN A 35 25.88 10.64 4.47
N PHE A 36 25.90 9.32 4.58
CA PHE A 36 26.68 8.60 5.56
C PHE A 36 27.52 7.53 4.86
N ARG A 37 28.55 7.08 5.58
CA ARG A 37 29.16 5.78 5.31
C ARG A 37 28.70 4.76 6.33
N TYR A 38 28.68 3.51 5.93
CA TYR A 38 28.53 2.35 6.81
C TYR A 38 29.47 1.25 6.35
N SER A 39 29.79 0.29 7.23
CA SER A 39 30.74 -0.78 6.92
C SER A 39 30.02 -2.10 6.61
N LEU A 40 30.29 -2.65 5.43
CA LEU A 40 30.09 -4.06 5.12
C LEU A 40 31.21 -4.88 5.75
N ARG A 41 30.91 -6.13 6.10
CA ARG A 41 31.90 -7.08 6.60
C ARG A 41 32.14 -8.15 5.55
N GLN A 42 33.39 -8.35 5.16
CA GLN A 42 33.80 -9.40 4.24
C GLN A 42 34.61 -10.46 4.98
N THR A 43 34.19 -11.71 4.91
CA THR A 43 34.90 -12.84 5.51
C THR A 43 35.29 -13.83 4.40
N PRO A 44 36.58 -14.01 4.12
CA PRO A 44 37.04 -15.02 3.18
C PRO A 44 36.78 -16.43 3.73
N ILE A 45 36.13 -17.26 2.94
CA ILE A 45 35.81 -18.65 3.27
C ILE A 45 36.25 -19.59 2.16
N GLU A 46 36.40 -20.86 2.51
CA GLU A 46 36.54 -21.96 1.57
C GLU A 46 35.38 -22.92 1.76
N VAL A 47 34.74 -23.31 0.66
CA VAL A 47 33.67 -24.32 0.63
C VAL A 47 34.17 -25.56 -0.11
N ASN A 48 33.86 -26.75 0.40
CA ASN A 48 34.16 -28.00 -0.30
C ASN A 48 32.93 -28.45 -1.08
N ILE A 49 33.08 -28.58 -2.40
CA ILE A 49 32.01 -28.96 -3.32
C ILE A 49 32.19 -30.42 -3.71
N LYS A 50 31.11 -31.19 -3.61
CA LYS A 50 31.01 -32.55 -4.16
C LYS A 50 30.03 -32.50 -5.31
N GLU A 51 30.44 -32.93 -6.49
CA GLU A 51 29.56 -33.03 -7.65
C GLU A 51 29.92 -34.26 -8.51
N PRO A 52 28.98 -34.77 -9.32
CA PRO A 52 29.31 -35.78 -10.31
C PRO A 52 30.17 -35.18 -11.42
N ARG A 53 31.07 -35.98 -11.99
CA ARG A 53 31.76 -35.66 -13.24
C ARG A 53 31.38 -36.66 -14.32
N GLU A 54 31.42 -36.24 -15.57
CA GLU A 54 31.30 -37.16 -16.70
C GLU A 54 32.45 -38.17 -16.70
N PHE A 55 32.17 -39.35 -17.25
CA PHE A 55 33.24 -40.29 -17.58
C PHE A 55 34.18 -39.64 -18.57
N ASN A 56 35.49 -39.85 -18.39
CA ASN A 56 36.38 -39.60 -19.50
C ASN A 56 36.20 -40.69 -20.57
N VAL A 57 36.64 -40.39 -21.79
CA VAL A 57 36.49 -41.28 -22.95
C VAL A 57 37.01 -42.69 -22.65
N LEU A 58 38.16 -42.83 -21.99
CA LEU A 58 38.75 -44.13 -21.70
C LEU A 58 37.95 -44.92 -20.65
N GLU A 59 37.44 -44.25 -19.61
CA GLU A 59 36.58 -44.87 -18.61
C GLU A 59 35.28 -45.38 -19.24
N GLU A 60 34.65 -44.56 -20.08
CA GLU A 60 33.42 -44.94 -20.79
C GLU A 60 33.66 -46.16 -21.69
N PHE A 61 34.74 -46.17 -22.47
CA PHE A 61 35.11 -47.31 -23.32
C PHE A 61 35.37 -48.58 -22.51
N ILE A 62 36.07 -48.48 -21.37
CA ILE A 62 36.35 -49.64 -20.50
C ILE A 62 35.05 -50.23 -19.95
N ILE A 63 34.14 -49.37 -19.46
CA ILE A 63 32.86 -49.81 -18.89
C ILE A 63 31.98 -50.42 -19.98
N ARG A 64 31.92 -49.78 -21.15
CA ARG A 64 31.17 -50.29 -22.30
C ARG A 64 31.71 -51.64 -22.79
N ALA A 65 33.03 -51.79 -22.90
CA ALA A 65 33.68 -53.05 -23.23
C ALA A 65 33.34 -54.16 -22.22
N ALA A 66 33.33 -53.84 -20.93
CA ALA A 66 32.95 -54.76 -19.87
C ALA A 66 31.45 -55.16 -19.89
N ILE A 67 30.59 -54.35 -20.54
CA ILE A 67 29.15 -54.63 -20.71
C ILE A 67 28.88 -55.41 -22.00
N GLU A 68 29.53 -55.03 -23.11
CA GLU A 68 29.19 -55.50 -24.46
C GLU A 68 29.97 -56.75 -24.89
N PHE A 69 31.23 -56.94 -24.45
CA PHE A 69 31.99 -58.13 -24.82
C PHE A 69 31.56 -59.37 -24.03
N GLN A 70 31.48 -60.50 -24.73
CA GLN A 70 31.21 -61.81 -24.16
C GLN A 70 32.27 -62.83 -24.65
N PRO A 71 33.14 -63.35 -23.77
CA PRO A 71 33.29 -63.01 -22.34
C PRO A 71 33.86 -61.60 -22.12
N PRO A 72 33.68 -61.00 -20.92
CA PRO A 72 34.29 -59.71 -20.60
C PRO A 72 35.83 -59.77 -20.72
N PRO A 73 36.49 -58.69 -21.20
CA PRO A 73 37.92 -58.71 -21.48
C PRO A 73 38.76 -58.59 -20.20
N THR A 74 40.00 -59.05 -20.25
CA THR A 74 41.06 -58.69 -19.28
C THR A 74 41.68 -57.32 -19.59
N GLU A 75 42.44 -56.74 -18.65
CA GLU A 75 43.12 -55.46 -18.90
C GLU A 75 44.10 -55.52 -20.08
N ASP A 76 44.83 -56.63 -20.24
CA ASP A 76 45.83 -56.79 -21.29
C ASP A 76 45.20 -57.03 -22.68
N GLU A 77 44.10 -57.78 -22.75
CA GLU A 77 43.33 -57.96 -23.99
C GLU A 77 42.72 -56.63 -24.46
N LEU A 78 42.11 -55.87 -23.55
CA LEU A 78 41.52 -54.58 -23.89
C LEU A 78 42.58 -53.56 -24.33
N ALA A 79 43.74 -53.56 -23.68
CA ALA A 79 44.88 -52.73 -24.08
C ALA A 79 45.36 -53.08 -25.50
N SER A 80 45.47 -54.37 -25.82
CA SER A 80 45.85 -54.85 -27.15
C SER A 80 44.84 -54.46 -28.23
N VAL A 81 43.53 -54.54 -27.94
CA VAL A 81 42.46 -54.17 -28.89
C VAL A 81 42.45 -52.67 -29.16
N LEU A 82 42.70 -51.84 -28.15
CA LEU A 82 42.71 -50.39 -28.28
C LEU A 82 44.06 -49.84 -28.80
N GLY A 83 45.09 -50.68 -28.92
CA GLY A 83 46.44 -50.24 -29.30
C GLY A 83 47.10 -49.34 -28.26
N LEU A 84 46.72 -49.49 -26.98
CA LEU A 84 47.21 -48.70 -25.85
C LEU A 84 48.17 -49.53 -24.99
N ASP A 85 49.06 -48.85 -24.26
CA ASP A 85 49.86 -49.51 -23.23
C ASP A 85 48.95 -50.02 -22.09
N SER A 86 49.14 -51.28 -21.68
CA SER A 86 48.40 -51.91 -20.58
C SER A 86 48.40 -51.10 -19.28
N VAL A 87 49.43 -50.27 -19.05
CA VAL A 87 49.53 -49.39 -17.89
C VAL A 87 48.36 -48.41 -17.83
N PHE A 88 47.91 -47.86 -18.97
CA PHE A 88 46.77 -46.93 -19.00
C PHE A 88 45.46 -47.63 -18.63
N ILE A 89 45.21 -48.84 -19.15
CA ILE A 89 44.01 -49.63 -18.83
C ILE A 89 44.03 -50.04 -17.35
N LYS A 90 45.16 -50.50 -16.83
CA LYS A 90 45.33 -50.90 -15.43
C LYS A 90 45.12 -49.73 -14.47
N THR A 91 45.65 -48.55 -14.81
CA THR A 91 45.47 -47.33 -13.99
C THR A 91 44.01 -46.88 -13.99
N THR A 92 43.35 -46.83 -15.15
CA THR A 92 41.95 -46.42 -15.24
C THR A 92 41.00 -47.42 -14.58
N THR A 93 41.22 -48.73 -14.76
CA THR A 93 40.43 -49.76 -14.08
C THR A 93 40.65 -49.74 -12.56
N ALA A 94 41.85 -49.43 -12.07
CA ALA A 94 42.10 -49.24 -10.64
C ALA A 94 41.29 -48.06 -10.07
N THR A 95 41.22 -46.93 -10.78
CA THR A 95 40.37 -45.79 -10.40
C THR A 95 38.88 -46.15 -10.41
N LEU A 96 38.41 -46.84 -11.45
CA LEU A 96 37.01 -47.27 -11.52
C LEU A 96 36.65 -48.32 -10.44
N ARG A 97 37.61 -49.16 -10.02
CA ARG A 97 37.43 -50.08 -8.89
C ARG A 97 37.38 -49.37 -7.54
N SER A 98 38.20 -48.34 -7.34
CA SER A 98 38.15 -47.55 -6.09
C SER A 98 36.84 -46.78 -5.94
N LEU A 99 36.23 -46.40 -7.06
CA LEU A 99 34.87 -45.84 -7.16
C LEU A 99 33.77 -46.91 -7.13
N GLN A 100 34.11 -48.19 -6.97
CA GLN A 100 33.18 -49.33 -6.97
C GLN A 100 32.39 -49.53 -8.28
N THR A 101 32.78 -48.86 -9.37
CA THR A 101 32.18 -49.00 -10.71
C THR A 101 32.49 -50.38 -11.32
N LEU A 102 33.68 -50.92 -11.07
CA LEU A 102 34.12 -52.23 -11.56
C LEU A 102 34.36 -53.21 -10.41
N SER A 103 34.18 -54.50 -10.68
CA SER A 103 34.50 -55.58 -9.74
C SER A 103 36.02 -55.64 -9.47
N PRO A 104 36.42 -56.08 -8.26
CA PRO A 104 37.82 -56.04 -7.82
C PRO A 104 38.72 -57.07 -8.54
N THR A 105 38.12 -58.06 -9.20
CA THR A 105 38.84 -59.16 -9.87
C THR A 105 38.78 -59.03 -11.38
N SER A 106 39.77 -59.61 -12.08
CA SER A 106 39.73 -59.84 -13.52
C SER A 106 38.88 -61.08 -13.83
N PRO A 107 38.13 -61.15 -14.95
CA PRO A 107 38.02 -60.17 -16.05
C PRO A 107 37.22 -58.91 -15.67
N ILE A 108 37.39 -57.84 -16.46
CA ILE A 108 36.77 -56.53 -16.21
C ILE A 108 35.25 -56.69 -16.25
N THR A 109 34.59 -56.58 -15.10
CA THR A 109 33.14 -56.71 -14.95
C THR A 109 32.59 -55.50 -14.21
N VAL A 110 31.40 -55.03 -14.63
CA VAL A 110 30.75 -53.84 -14.07
C VAL A 110 29.85 -54.26 -12.91
N THR A 111 29.95 -53.54 -11.79
CA THR A 111 29.06 -53.74 -10.63
C THR A 111 27.65 -53.22 -10.92
N SER A 112 26.67 -53.51 -10.05
CA SER A 112 25.33 -52.92 -10.14
C SER A 112 25.37 -51.38 -10.03
N GLU A 113 26.24 -50.85 -9.16
CA GLU A 113 26.42 -49.42 -8.99
C GLU A 113 27.10 -48.79 -10.21
N GLY A 114 28.12 -49.44 -10.75
CA GLY A 114 28.79 -48.99 -11.97
C GLY A 114 27.89 -48.97 -13.20
N ARG A 115 26.93 -49.90 -13.31
CA ARG A 115 25.89 -49.84 -14.36
C ARG A 115 24.99 -48.62 -14.18
N SER A 116 24.60 -48.31 -12.95
CA SER A 116 23.79 -47.11 -12.67
C SER A 116 24.56 -45.81 -12.98
N PHE A 117 25.85 -45.74 -12.66
CA PHE A 117 26.71 -44.62 -13.03
C PHE A 117 26.84 -44.48 -14.55
N TYR A 118 27.05 -45.59 -15.25
CA TYR A 118 27.13 -45.63 -16.72
C TYR A 118 25.83 -45.14 -17.38
N GLU A 119 24.67 -45.62 -16.93
CA GLU A 119 23.36 -45.16 -17.41
C GLU A 119 23.13 -43.66 -17.18
N LYS A 120 23.69 -43.11 -16.10
CA LYS A 120 23.65 -41.67 -15.78
C LYS A 120 24.77 -40.87 -16.46
N GLY A 121 25.69 -41.51 -17.16
CA GLY A 121 26.84 -40.88 -17.82
C GLY A 121 27.87 -40.24 -16.89
N SER A 122 27.83 -40.50 -15.58
CA SER A 122 28.65 -39.78 -14.60
C SER A 122 29.08 -40.60 -13.39
N VAL A 123 30.17 -40.20 -12.75
CA VAL A 123 30.74 -40.79 -11.52
C VAL A 123 30.98 -39.75 -10.43
N PRO A 124 31.02 -40.15 -9.14
CA PRO A 124 31.36 -39.24 -8.05
C PRO A 124 32.76 -38.64 -8.22
N GLN A 125 32.87 -37.31 -8.17
CA GLN A 125 34.15 -36.62 -8.04
C GLN A 125 34.51 -36.49 -6.55
N PRO A 126 35.80 -36.65 -6.17
CA PRO A 126 36.26 -36.26 -4.84
C PRO A 126 35.94 -34.79 -4.56
N PRO A 127 35.53 -34.43 -3.33
CA PRO A 127 35.24 -33.04 -3.01
C PRO A 127 36.45 -32.13 -3.26
N TYR A 128 36.20 -30.96 -3.84
CA TYR A 128 37.25 -29.97 -4.13
C TYR A 128 36.92 -28.60 -3.49
N PRO A 129 37.95 -27.84 -3.05
CA PRO A 129 37.75 -26.56 -2.39
C PRO A 129 37.52 -25.42 -3.39
N VAL A 130 36.64 -24.49 -3.05
CA VAL A 130 36.42 -23.22 -3.76
C VAL A 130 36.47 -22.08 -2.75
N GLN A 131 37.23 -21.02 -3.05
CA GLN A 131 37.33 -19.84 -2.21
C GLN A 131 36.28 -18.81 -2.59
N LEU A 132 35.63 -18.23 -1.57
CA LEU A 132 34.58 -17.24 -1.70
C LEU A 132 34.75 -16.14 -0.67
N HIS A 133 34.08 -15.02 -0.91
CA HIS A 133 33.95 -13.92 0.04
C HIS A 133 32.49 -13.85 0.53
N ALA A 134 32.28 -14.12 1.81
CA ALA A 134 31.00 -13.91 2.47
C ALA A 134 30.87 -12.43 2.85
N ILE A 135 29.85 -11.75 2.35
CA ILE A 135 29.58 -10.34 2.62
C ILE A 135 28.36 -10.24 3.50
N THR A 136 28.54 -9.56 4.60
CA THR A 136 27.54 -9.30 5.62
C THR A 136 27.16 -7.82 5.56
N ASP A 137 25.90 -7.53 5.22
CA ASP A 137 25.36 -6.19 5.14
C ASP A 137 24.39 -5.91 6.30
N PRO A 138 24.78 -5.09 7.28
CA PRO A 138 23.98 -4.85 8.47
C PRO A 138 22.72 -3.99 8.23
N LEU A 139 22.60 -3.30 7.09
CA LEU A 139 21.39 -2.51 6.79
C LEU A 139 20.32 -3.35 6.10
N SER A 140 20.72 -4.34 5.29
CA SER A 140 19.77 -5.27 4.65
C SER A 140 19.53 -6.56 5.44
N ASP A 141 20.32 -6.82 6.49
CA ASP A 141 20.33 -8.05 7.28
C ASP A 141 20.54 -9.30 6.41
N LYS A 142 21.42 -9.17 5.40
CA LYS A 142 21.70 -10.23 4.41
C LYS A 142 23.17 -10.65 4.43
N ILE A 143 23.37 -11.94 4.16
CA ILE A 143 24.66 -12.51 3.82
C ILE A 143 24.64 -12.89 2.34
N THR A 144 25.59 -12.37 1.57
CA THR A 144 25.78 -12.71 0.16
C THR A 144 27.16 -13.31 -0.06
N PHE A 145 27.32 -14.07 -1.14
CA PHE A 145 28.58 -14.71 -1.49
C PHE A 145 29.02 -14.26 -2.87
N GLN A 146 30.31 -13.99 -3.03
CA GLN A 146 30.90 -13.64 -4.31
C GLN A 146 32.30 -14.23 -4.45
N ALA A 147 32.73 -14.48 -5.70
CA ALA A 147 34.05 -15.01 -6.00
C ALA A 147 35.15 -13.95 -5.86
N GLU A 148 34.87 -12.70 -6.22
CA GLU A 148 35.83 -11.61 -6.16
C GLU A 148 35.77 -10.86 -4.82
N SER A 149 36.88 -10.26 -4.37
CA SER A 149 36.86 -9.41 -3.18
C SER A 149 36.20 -8.07 -3.50
N LEU A 150 35.51 -7.49 -2.51
CA LEU A 150 35.07 -6.11 -2.57
C LEU A 150 36.27 -5.18 -2.78
N SER A 151 36.07 -4.14 -3.59
CA SER A 151 37.05 -3.08 -3.76
C SER A 151 37.05 -2.16 -2.53
N GLU A 152 38.24 -1.84 -2.03
CA GLU A 152 38.42 -0.86 -0.99
C GLU A 152 38.23 0.54 -1.58
N THR A 153 37.42 1.37 -0.93
CA THR A 153 37.18 2.75 -1.36
C THR A 153 37.28 3.65 -0.15
N ALA A 154 38.15 4.65 -0.22
CA ALA A 154 38.24 5.67 0.81
C ALA A 154 37.00 6.58 0.71
N ILE A 155 36.08 6.43 1.67
CA ILE A 155 34.87 7.24 1.75
C ILE A 155 35.00 8.17 2.97
N ASN A 156 35.17 9.46 2.69
CA ASN A 156 35.24 10.50 3.71
C ASN A 156 33.83 11.08 3.98
N LEU A 157 33.03 10.36 4.75
CA LEU A 157 31.68 10.75 5.19
C LEU A 157 31.51 10.39 6.69
N PRO A 158 30.57 11.02 7.42
CA PRO A 158 30.23 10.60 8.78
C PRO A 158 29.82 9.12 8.82
N ASP A 159 30.27 8.39 9.84
CA ASP A 159 29.86 7.00 10.04
C ASP A 159 28.46 6.96 10.63
N LEU A 160 27.55 6.22 10.01
CA LEU A 160 26.19 6.05 10.53
C LEU A 160 26.21 5.42 11.93
N ALA A 161 27.18 4.54 12.20
CA ALA A 161 27.33 3.88 13.50
C ALA A 161 27.67 4.83 14.66
N ASP A 162 28.11 6.07 14.36
CA ASP A 162 28.34 7.10 15.38
C ASP A 162 27.01 7.65 15.94
N PHE A 163 25.90 7.46 15.23
CA PHE A 163 24.58 8.01 15.56
C PHE A 163 23.58 6.94 15.99
N ILE A 164 23.73 5.72 15.50
CA ILE A 164 22.80 4.61 15.75
C ILE A 164 23.56 3.35 16.10
N THR A 165 23.02 2.56 17.03
CA THR A 165 23.54 1.22 17.30
C THR A 165 23.12 0.30 16.16
N ILE A 166 24.03 0.12 15.21
CA ILE A 166 23.94 -0.95 14.21
C ILE A 166 24.40 -2.23 14.92
N ASP A 167 23.51 -2.83 15.72
CA ASP A 167 23.82 -4.05 16.45
C ASP A 167 24.36 -5.11 15.50
N HIS A 168 25.31 -5.91 15.99
CA HIS A 168 25.98 -6.98 15.24
C HIS A 168 25.04 -8.19 15.04
N THR A 169 23.80 -7.95 14.60
CA THR A 169 22.73 -8.95 14.46
C THR A 169 23.10 -10.08 13.51
N ILE A 170 24.02 -9.84 12.58
CA ILE A 170 24.46 -10.87 11.66
C ILE A 170 25.50 -11.75 12.37
N ALA A 171 25.09 -12.99 12.64
CA ALA A 171 25.90 -14.04 13.22
C ALA A 171 27.26 -14.10 12.51
N ASN A 172 28.32 -14.31 13.29
CA ASN A 172 29.65 -14.50 12.72
C ASN A 172 29.58 -15.67 11.73
N ILE A 173 30.19 -15.54 10.55
CA ILE A 173 30.17 -16.60 9.53
C ILE A 173 30.67 -17.93 10.11
N SER A 174 31.61 -17.89 11.07
CA SER A 174 32.10 -19.09 11.77
C SER A 174 31.10 -19.78 12.69
N SER A 175 29.97 -19.14 13.00
CA SER A 175 28.91 -19.66 13.88
C SER A 175 27.69 -20.19 13.13
N LEU A 176 27.64 -20.02 11.81
CA LEU A 176 26.52 -20.47 10.98
C LEU A 176 26.55 -21.99 10.80
N GLN A 177 25.37 -22.60 10.70
CA GLN A 177 25.26 -24.01 10.33
C GLN A 177 25.52 -24.19 8.83
N LEU A 178 25.94 -25.39 8.43
CA LEU A 178 26.22 -25.70 7.02
C LEU A 178 24.98 -25.46 6.14
N GLU A 179 23.79 -25.79 6.65
CA GLU A 179 22.51 -25.63 5.95
C GLU A 179 22.21 -24.15 5.65
N GLU A 180 22.64 -23.23 6.51
CA GLU A 180 22.46 -21.78 6.31
C GLU A 180 23.40 -21.26 5.21
N ILE A 181 24.64 -21.75 5.19
CA ILE A 181 25.60 -21.46 4.12
C ILE A 181 25.11 -22.02 2.79
N GLN A 182 24.63 -23.27 2.77
CA GLN A 182 24.07 -23.91 1.58
C GLN A 182 22.90 -23.11 0.99
N LYS A 183 21.92 -22.74 1.82
CA LYS A 183 20.77 -21.92 1.39
C LYS A 183 21.21 -20.57 0.84
N SER A 184 22.18 -19.92 1.47
CA SER A 184 22.65 -18.60 1.06
C SER A 184 23.47 -18.65 -0.24
N ILE A 185 24.29 -19.69 -0.44
CA ILE A 185 25.00 -19.93 -1.71
C ILE A 185 24.01 -20.31 -2.81
N GLN A 186 22.98 -21.10 -2.51
CA GLN A 186 21.95 -21.46 -3.48
C GLN A 186 21.14 -20.23 -3.94
N ALA A 187 20.91 -19.28 -3.03
CA ALA A 187 20.26 -18.01 -3.36
C ALA A 187 21.20 -17.00 -4.08
N SER A 188 22.47 -17.34 -4.28
CA SER A 188 23.45 -16.52 -5.00
C SER A 188 23.62 -16.99 -6.45
N ASP A 189 24.10 -16.10 -7.32
CA ASP A 189 24.34 -16.40 -8.74
C ASP A 189 25.61 -17.25 -9.00
N LEU A 190 26.18 -17.88 -7.95
CA LEU A 190 27.44 -18.62 -8.06
C LEU A 190 27.28 -20.05 -8.58
N ALA A 191 26.07 -20.63 -8.53
CA ALA A 191 25.80 -22.01 -8.95
C ALA A 191 26.75 -23.06 -8.33
N LEU A 192 27.09 -22.90 -7.04
CA LEU A 192 27.99 -23.80 -6.31
C LEU A 192 27.27 -24.81 -5.41
N HIS A 193 25.97 -24.65 -5.19
CA HIS A 193 25.11 -25.58 -4.46
C HIS A 193 23.80 -25.77 -5.23
N VAL A 194 23.73 -26.82 -6.04
CA VAL A 194 22.58 -27.22 -6.85
C VAL A 194 22.30 -28.71 -6.57
N PRO A 195 21.57 -29.03 -5.48
CA PRO A 195 21.33 -30.41 -5.07
C PRO A 195 20.65 -31.27 -6.16
N GLU A 196 19.79 -30.65 -6.98
CA GLU A 196 19.08 -31.31 -8.09
C GLU A 196 20.05 -31.83 -9.17
N GLU A 197 21.16 -31.15 -9.38
CA GLU A 197 22.24 -31.56 -10.30
C GLU A 197 23.32 -32.41 -9.60
N GLY A 198 23.14 -32.71 -8.31
CA GLY A 198 24.11 -33.45 -7.50
C GLY A 198 25.33 -32.63 -7.07
N LYS A 199 25.34 -31.32 -7.31
CA LYS A 199 26.40 -30.39 -6.89
C LYS A 199 26.11 -29.84 -5.50
N ILE A 200 26.86 -30.30 -4.50
CA ILE A 200 26.56 -30.08 -3.08
C ILE A 200 27.79 -29.53 -2.37
N VAL A 201 27.65 -28.35 -1.77
CA VAL A 201 28.57 -27.87 -0.72
C VAL A 201 28.46 -28.79 0.51
N THR A 202 29.57 -29.44 0.87
CA THR A 202 29.62 -30.47 1.93
C THR A 202 30.22 -29.98 3.24
N SER A 203 31.00 -28.91 3.20
CA SER A 203 31.59 -28.27 4.38
C SER A 203 32.09 -26.88 4.01
N TYR A 204 32.37 -26.05 5.01
CA TYR A 204 33.01 -24.75 4.82
C TYR A 204 33.98 -24.45 5.97
N LYS A 205 34.94 -23.56 5.73
CA LYS A 205 35.84 -23.02 6.77
C LYS A 205 36.16 -21.55 6.49
N VAL A 206 36.37 -20.79 7.56
CA VAL A 206 36.84 -19.40 7.47
C VAL A 206 38.36 -19.39 7.29
N LEU A 207 38.85 -18.65 6.29
CA LEU A 207 40.27 -18.62 5.94
C LEU A 207 41.03 -17.50 6.66
N ASN A 208 40.48 -16.29 6.63
CA ASN A 208 41.12 -15.06 7.11
C ASN A 208 40.17 -14.26 8.01
N PRO A 209 40.70 -13.33 8.83
CA PRO A 209 39.87 -12.43 9.64
C PRO A 209 38.93 -11.58 8.78
N THR A 210 37.76 -11.27 9.35
CA THR A 210 36.77 -10.39 8.72
C THR A 210 37.33 -8.99 8.50
N GLN A 211 37.20 -8.49 7.27
CA GLN A 211 37.60 -7.16 6.84
C GLN A 211 36.39 -6.24 6.75
N LYS A 212 36.59 -4.92 6.95
CA LYS A 212 35.54 -3.91 6.81
C LYS A 212 35.68 -3.17 5.49
N PHE A 213 34.58 -3.05 4.75
CA PHE A 213 34.50 -2.30 3.50
C PHE A 213 33.47 -1.20 3.61
N TRP A 214 33.89 0.05 3.38
CA TRP A 214 32.99 1.20 3.49
C TRP A 214 32.08 1.32 2.28
N ARG A 215 30.82 1.65 2.52
CA ARG A 215 29.81 1.96 1.52
C ARG A 215 29.10 3.25 1.85
N LYS A 216 28.63 3.93 0.81
CA LYS A 216 27.89 5.18 0.92
C LYS A 216 26.39 4.90 0.92
N ILE A 217 25.66 5.64 1.74
CA ILE A 217 24.20 5.69 1.74
C ILE A 217 23.73 7.13 1.85
N SER A 218 22.48 7.35 1.47
CA SER A 218 21.80 8.64 1.63
C SER A 218 20.57 8.46 2.49
N LEU A 219 20.35 9.35 3.43
CA LEU A 219 19.19 9.38 4.30
C LEU A 219 18.38 10.62 3.99
N PHE A 220 17.08 10.44 3.79
CA PHE A 220 16.11 11.51 3.55
C PHE A 220 15.06 11.51 4.65
N VAL A 221 14.69 12.70 5.13
CA VAL A 221 13.53 12.92 5.99
C VAL A 221 12.49 13.64 5.17
N ILE A 222 11.36 13.00 4.91
CA ILE A 222 10.34 13.45 3.96
C ILE A 222 9.03 13.69 4.72
N PHE A 223 8.44 14.86 4.54
CA PHE A 223 7.12 15.20 5.06
C PHE A 223 6.08 15.13 3.94
N ASP A 224 5.01 14.39 4.16
CA ASP A 224 3.82 14.40 3.31
C ASP A 224 2.73 15.25 3.96
N ALA A 225 2.41 16.37 3.33
CA ALA A 225 1.39 17.31 3.80
C ALA A 225 -0.04 16.76 3.72
N LEU A 226 -0.32 15.76 2.87
CA LEU A 226 -1.67 15.16 2.79
C LEU A 226 -1.90 14.23 3.97
N GLU A 227 -0.97 13.32 4.20
CA GLU A 227 -1.07 12.35 5.29
C GLU A 227 -0.71 12.95 6.65
N ASP A 228 -0.12 14.15 6.65
CA ASP A 228 0.52 14.78 7.80
C ASP A 228 1.56 13.85 8.45
N LYS A 229 2.38 13.23 7.61
CA LYS A 229 3.26 12.12 7.98
C LYS A 229 4.72 12.47 7.69
N LEU A 230 5.60 12.15 8.63
CA LEU A 230 7.04 12.20 8.44
C LEU A 230 7.56 10.78 8.17
N THR A 231 8.38 10.61 7.14
CA THR A 231 9.02 9.34 6.79
C THR A 231 10.53 9.48 6.69
N ILE A 232 11.26 8.41 7.01
CA ILE A 232 12.71 8.34 6.93
C ILE A 232 13.08 7.29 5.89
N GLN A 233 13.77 7.70 4.82
CA GLN A 233 14.19 6.80 3.75
C GLN A 233 15.70 6.68 3.67
N ILE A 234 16.22 5.45 3.72
CA ILE A 234 17.61 5.14 3.38
C ILE A 234 17.69 4.68 1.93
N ARG A 235 18.65 5.22 1.19
CA ARG A 235 18.88 4.89 -0.21
C ARG A 235 20.32 4.55 -0.51
N ASN A 236 20.50 3.56 -1.38
CA ASN A 236 21.75 3.30 -2.09
C ASN A 236 21.58 3.79 -3.55
N GLY A 237 22.08 4.99 -3.85
CA GLY A 237 21.77 5.66 -5.11
C GLY A 237 20.26 5.91 -5.25
N LYS A 238 19.65 5.39 -6.32
CA LYS A 238 18.20 5.49 -6.57
C LYS A 238 17.37 4.40 -5.86
N GLN A 239 18.01 3.34 -5.35
CA GLN A 239 17.32 2.24 -4.73
C GLN A 239 16.98 2.55 -3.27
N ILE A 240 15.71 2.39 -2.90
CA ILE A 240 15.24 2.48 -1.52
C ILE A 240 15.56 1.17 -0.79
N LEU A 241 16.17 1.28 0.39
CA LEU A 241 16.41 0.16 1.29
C LEU A 241 15.26 0.08 2.29
N GLU A 242 14.16 -0.57 1.92
CA GLU A 242 12.91 -0.62 2.68
C GLU A 242 13.10 -1.12 4.12
N SER A 243 13.77 -2.27 4.30
CA SER A 243 14.02 -2.84 5.63
C SER A 243 14.78 -1.87 6.54
N ALA A 244 15.79 -1.19 6.00
CA ALA A 244 16.62 -0.24 6.74
C ALA A 244 15.86 1.06 7.07
N SER A 245 15.00 1.50 6.14
CA SER A 245 14.13 2.68 6.31
C SER A 245 13.11 2.44 7.43
N ASN A 246 12.38 1.33 7.36
CA ASN A 246 11.40 0.93 8.38
C ASN A 246 12.05 0.74 9.76
N TRP A 247 13.27 0.17 9.80
CA TRP A 247 14.02 0.02 11.04
C TRP A 247 14.38 1.38 11.66
N LEU A 248 14.90 2.34 10.88
CA LEU A 248 15.19 3.68 11.39
C LEU A 248 13.93 4.42 11.86
N GLU A 249 12.82 4.30 11.13
CA GLU A 249 11.54 4.88 11.56
C GLU A 249 11.07 4.30 12.89
N ALA A 250 11.22 2.99 13.09
CA ALA A 250 10.90 2.34 14.35
C ALA A 250 11.80 2.84 15.50
N LEU A 251 13.10 2.99 15.25
CA LEU A 251 14.04 3.55 16.23
C LEU A 251 13.70 5.00 16.59
N HIS A 252 13.32 5.81 15.60
CA HIS A 252 12.92 7.21 15.82
C HIS A 252 11.64 7.30 16.65
N THR A 253 10.63 6.51 16.29
CA THR A 253 9.35 6.43 17.01
C THR A 253 9.54 5.97 18.46
N GLN A 254 10.50 5.07 18.71
CA GLN A 254 10.86 4.62 20.05
C GLN A 254 11.73 5.62 20.84
N GLY A 255 12.10 6.76 20.24
CA GLY A 255 12.98 7.76 20.87
C GLY A 255 14.43 7.31 21.02
N LYS A 256 14.84 6.23 20.34
CA LYS A 256 16.23 5.70 20.40
C LYS A 256 17.20 6.48 19.53
N ILE A 257 16.70 7.23 18.55
CA ILE A 257 17.49 8.10 17.67
C ILE A 257 16.86 9.49 17.61
N SER A 258 17.68 10.52 17.40
CA SER A 258 17.26 11.91 17.28
C SER A 258 17.58 12.45 15.88
N LEU A 259 16.58 13.02 15.20
CA LEU A 259 16.78 13.70 13.91
C LEU A 259 17.66 14.95 14.04
N GLN A 260 17.72 15.57 15.22
CA GLN A 260 18.65 16.67 15.47
C GLN A 260 20.10 16.19 15.43
N ALA A 261 20.41 15.04 16.05
CA ALA A 261 21.76 14.48 16.02
C ALA A 261 22.10 13.93 14.62
N LEU A 262 21.19 13.19 14.03
CA LEU A 262 21.40 12.49 12.75
C LEU A 262 21.41 13.47 11.57
N CYS A 263 20.41 14.34 11.48
CA CYS A 263 20.15 15.18 10.32
C CYS A 263 20.39 16.67 10.56
N LYS A 264 20.75 17.09 11.78
CA LYS A 264 20.75 18.51 12.19
C LYS A 264 19.37 19.16 12.00
N LEU A 265 18.32 18.35 12.06
CA LEU A 265 16.94 18.77 11.85
C LEU A 265 16.23 18.85 13.19
N SER A 266 15.93 20.07 13.65
CA SER A 266 15.31 20.29 14.96
C SER A 266 13.79 20.17 14.87
N THR A 267 13.15 19.89 16.00
CA THR A 267 11.68 19.85 16.08
C THR A 267 11.07 21.20 15.69
N GLU A 268 11.73 22.30 16.02
CA GLU A 268 11.30 23.65 15.64
C GLU A 268 11.36 23.85 14.13
N THR A 269 12.44 23.42 13.46
CA THR A 269 12.55 23.48 11.99
C THR A 269 11.50 22.59 11.33
N ILE A 270 11.24 21.38 11.85
CA ILE A 270 10.18 20.51 11.35
C ILE A 270 8.83 21.21 11.45
N ASN A 271 8.51 21.77 12.62
CA ASN A 271 7.23 22.46 12.83
C ASN A 271 7.09 23.71 11.96
N PHE A 272 8.17 24.48 11.80
CA PHE A 272 8.19 25.67 10.93
C PHE A 272 7.97 25.31 9.46
N GLU A 273 8.66 24.30 8.94
CA GLU A 273 8.50 23.88 7.53
C GLU A 273 7.10 23.30 7.30
N ARG A 274 6.56 22.51 8.24
CA ARG A 274 5.17 22.04 8.20
C ARG A 274 4.19 23.21 8.14
N GLU A 275 4.39 24.21 9.00
CA GLU A 275 3.57 25.43 9.02
C GLU A 275 3.67 26.23 7.72
N ALA A 276 4.86 26.39 7.16
CA ALA A 276 5.07 27.12 5.92
C ALA A 276 4.37 26.44 4.72
N ILE A 277 4.48 25.12 4.61
CA ILE A 277 3.82 24.33 3.55
C ILE A 277 2.29 24.44 3.66
N LEU A 278 1.75 24.33 4.87
CA LEU A 278 0.31 24.43 5.12
C LEU A 278 -0.20 25.87 4.89
N GLN A 279 0.56 26.89 5.29
CA GLN A 279 0.22 28.30 5.06
C GLN A 279 0.26 28.66 3.56
N GLN A 280 1.19 28.09 2.80
CA GLN A 280 1.19 28.20 1.34
C GLN A 280 -0.12 27.67 0.76
N LYS A 281 -0.60 26.50 1.21
CA LYS A 281 -1.88 25.93 0.76
C LYS A 281 -3.09 26.80 1.11
N ASN A 282 -3.13 27.36 2.31
CA ASN A 282 -4.16 28.33 2.67
C ASN A 282 -4.11 29.59 1.78
N THR A 283 -2.90 30.04 1.42
CA THR A 283 -2.71 31.17 0.50
C THR A 283 -3.17 30.86 -0.93
N GLU A 284 -2.92 29.64 -1.42
CA GLU A 284 -3.41 29.15 -2.72
C GLU A 284 -4.95 29.19 -2.78
N ILE A 285 -5.64 28.80 -1.70
CA ILE A 285 -7.11 28.84 -1.63
C ILE A 285 -7.64 30.28 -1.64
N GLU A 286 -7.04 31.17 -0.85
CA GLU A 286 -7.44 32.59 -0.86
C GLU A 286 -7.22 33.22 -2.25
N ALA A 287 -6.13 32.85 -2.93
CA ALA A 287 -5.89 33.26 -4.32
C ALA A 287 -6.96 32.70 -5.28
N ARG A 288 -7.42 31.46 -5.08
CA ARG A 288 -8.52 30.85 -5.85
C ARG A 288 -9.83 31.62 -5.66
N VAL A 289 -10.21 31.93 -4.43
CA VAL A 289 -11.42 32.72 -4.12
C VAL A 289 -11.32 34.13 -4.69
N GLU A 290 -10.15 34.75 -4.62
CA GLU A 290 -9.89 36.06 -5.23
C GLU A 290 -10.01 36.01 -6.76
N ASN A 291 -9.52 34.95 -7.41
CA ASN A 291 -9.71 34.75 -8.86
C ASN A 291 -11.19 34.61 -9.23
N ILE A 292 -11.97 33.85 -8.46
CA ILE A 292 -13.43 33.72 -8.62
C ILE A 292 -14.09 35.10 -8.49
N ARG A 293 -13.69 35.90 -7.50
CA ARG A 293 -14.17 37.27 -7.33
C ARG A 293 -13.86 38.15 -8.55
N GLN A 294 -12.63 38.09 -9.08
CA GLN A 294 -12.26 38.86 -10.27
C GLN A 294 -13.06 38.43 -11.50
N GLN A 295 -13.38 37.15 -11.65
CA GLN A 295 -14.25 36.67 -12.73
C GLN A 295 -15.69 37.16 -12.57
N ALA A 296 -16.26 37.12 -11.37
CA ALA A 296 -17.59 37.66 -11.09
C ALA A 296 -17.72 39.15 -11.47
N LEU A 297 -16.65 39.94 -11.22
CA LEU A 297 -16.57 41.35 -11.58
C LEU A 297 -16.46 41.59 -13.09
N LYS A 298 -15.81 40.68 -13.83
CA LYS A 298 -15.69 40.75 -15.30
C LYS A 298 -17.01 40.38 -15.99
N THR A 299 -17.74 39.38 -15.48
CA THR A 299 -19.05 38.96 -16.01
C THR A 299 -20.13 40.04 -15.85
N THR A 300 -20.00 40.92 -14.86
CA THR A 300 -20.89 42.08 -14.67
C THR A 300 -20.59 43.27 -15.60
N THR A 301 -19.42 43.30 -16.27
CA THR A 301 -18.97 44.45 -17.08
C THR A 301 -18.82 44.19 -18.59
N LYS A 302 -18.91 42.94 -19.07
CA LYS A 302 -18.95 42.62 -20.51
C LYS A 302 -19.84 41.42 -20.83
N VAL A 303 -20.81 41.62 -21.74
CA VAL A 303 -21.52 40.55 -22.46
C VAL A 303 -20.59 40.03 -23.56
N ASP A 304 -19.55 39.29 -23.20
CA ASP A 304 -18.80 38.46 -24.14
C ASP A 304 -19.06 36.99 -23.79
N LYS A 305 -20.00 36.38 -24.51
CA LYS A 305 -20.27 34.95 -24.47
C LYS A 305 -19.11 34.22 -25.15
N SER A 306 -18.07 33.86 -24.42
CA SER A 306 -17.07 32.90 -24.89
C SER A 306 -17.00 31.67 -23.98
N ALA A 307 -17.21 30.51 -24.60
CA ALA A 307 -16.81 29.12 -24.33
C ALA A 307 -16.78 28.49 -22.91
N VAL A 308 -16.95 29.23 -21.81
CA VAL A 308 -16.97 28.64 -20.47
C VAL A 308 -18.39 28.19 -20.14
N VAL A 309 -18.59 26.88 -20.01
CA VAL A 309 -19.85 26.30 -19.53
C VAL A 309 -19.92 26.49 -18.01
N GLY A 310 -20.87 27.31 -17.55
CA GLY A 310 -21.07 27.64 -16.13
C GLY A 310 -21.06 29.16 -15.87
N GLU A 311 -21.46 29.56 -14.67
CA GLU A 311 -21.54 30.96 -14.24
C GLU A 311 -20.95 31.18 -12.84
N VAL A 312 -20.55 32.41 -12.57
CA VAL A 312 -20.18 32.90 -11.23
C VAL A 312 -21.11 34.04 -10.86
N VAL A 313 -21.92 33.85 -9.82
CA VAL A 313 -22.90 34.82 -9.34
C VAL A 313 -22.53 35.28 -7.94
N GLN A 314 -22.32 36.58 -7.75
CA GLN A 314 -22.13 37.16 -6.42
C GLN A 314 -23.48 37.31 -5.70
N LEU A 315 -23.57 36.80 -4.49
CA LEU A 315 -24.70 36.85 -3.57
C LEU A 315 -24.35 37.74 -2.38
N ARG A 316 -25.31 38.55 -1.92
CA ARG A 316 -25.14 39.43 -0.75
C ARG A 316 -26.31 39.30 0.22
N ASP A 317 -25.99 39.46 1.51
CA ASP A 317 -26.95 39.57 2.60
C ASP A 317 -28.06 38.49 2.55
N GLY A 318 -29.34 38.90 2.50
CA GLY A 318 -30.49 37.99 2.50
C GLY A 318 -30.52 36.99 1.33
N GLN A 319 -29.84 37.28 0.22
CA GLN A 319 -29.72 36.35 -0.91
C GLN A 319 -28.91 35.11 -0.54
N ILE A 320 -27.98 35.21 0.41
CA ILE A 320 -27.10 34.11 0.82
C ILE A 320 -27.91 33.00 1.46
N SER A 321 -28.76 33.32 2.44
CA SER A 321 -29.57 32.33 3.16
C SER A 321 -30.58 31.63 2.25
N GLN A 322 -31.22 32.39 1.36
CA GLN A 322 -32.14 31.85 0.36
C GLN A 322 -31.42 30.91 -0.61
N ALA A 323 -30.33 31.37 -1.22
CA ALA A 323 -29.56 30.57 -2.17
C ALA A 323 -28.98 29.31 -1.52
N PHE A 324 -28.49 29.40 -0.28
CA PHE A 324 -28.00 28.24 0.45
C PHE A 324 -29.09 27.17 0.61
N SER A 325 -30.29 27.57 1.04
CA SER A 325 -31.43 26.66 1.20
C SER A 325 -31.88 26.06 -0.13
N GLU A 326 -31.92 26.85 -1.20
CA GLU A 326 -32.28 26.38 -2.55
C GLU A 326 -31.24 25.39 -3.10
N VAL A 327 -29.95 25.71 -2.97
CA VAL A 327 -28.84 24.86 -3.42
C VAL A 327 -28.82 23.54 -2.65
N LEU A 328 -28.95 23.57 -1.32
CA LEU A 328 -29.07 22.33 -0.54
C LEU A 328 -30.29 21.50 -0.96
N ASN A 329 -31.46 22.13 -1.16
CA ASN A 329 -32.65 21.40 -1.59
C ASN A 329 -32.52 20.77 -2.98
N SER A 330 -31.63 21.28 -3.84
CA SER A 330 -31.38 20.72 -5.16
C SER A 330 -30.50 19.46 -5.15
N ALA A 331 -29.82 19.16 -4.03
CA ALA A 331 -28.90 18.04 -3.93
C ALA A 331 -29.58 16.69 -4.18
N LYS A 332 -28.89 15.86 -4.96
CA LYS A 332 -29.31 14.53 -5.43
C LYS A 332 -28.46 13.41 -4.86
N SER A 333 -27.16 13.64 -4.63
CA SER A 333 -26.23 12.59 -4.21
C SER A 333 -25.35 13.00 -3.04
N GLN A 334 -24.81 14.22 -3.02
CA GLN A 334 -23.81 14.62 -2.05
C GLN A 334 -23.84 16.12 -1.73
N VAL A 335 -23.63 16.44 -0.46
CA VAL A 335 -23.36 17.78 0.05
C VAL A 335 -22.09 17.73 0.90
N ILE A 336 -21.12 18.59 0.60
CA ILE A 336 -19.95 18.84 1.46
C ILE A 336 -20.03 20.26 1.98
N ILE A 337 -19.96 20.44 3.29
CA ILE A 337 -19.94 21.74 3.96
C ILE A 337 -18.65 21.82 4.79
N TYR A 338 -17.82 22.82 4.52
CA TYR A 338 -16.79 23.24 5.45
C TYR A 338 -17.20 24.54 6.11
N SER A 339 -17.26 24.55 7.44
CA SER A 339 -17.45 25.76 8.22
C SER A 339 -16.55 25.73 9.45
N PRO A 340 -15.69 26.74 9.68
CA PRO A 340 -14.72 26.70 10.78
C PRO A 340 -15.40 26.51 12.13
N TRP A 341 -16.61 27.05 12.29
CA TRP A 341 -17.43 26.94 13.49
C TRP A 341 -18.81 26.36 13.18
N VAL A 342 -19.33 25.57 14.11
CA VAL A 342 -20.67 24.98 14.06
C VAL A 342 -21.38 25.27 15.37
N ASN A 343 -22.57 25.87 15.32
CA ASN A 343 -23.32 26.19 16.54
C ASN A 343 -24.84 25.98 16.41
N GLN A 344 -25.50 25.94 17.56
CA GLN A 344 -26.96 25.72 17.67
C GLN A 344 -27.80 26.88 17.12
N ALA A 345 -27.20 28.05 16.88
CA ALA A 345 -27.93 29.20 16.32
C ALA A 345 -28.30 28.95 14.86
N VAL A 346 -27.43 28.31 14.08
CA VAL A 346 -27.73 27.92 12.70
C VAL A 346 -28.25 26.48 12.61
N VAL A 347 -27.68 25.55 13.39
CA VAL A 347 -28.10 24.15 13.44
C VAL A 347 -29.36 24.00 14.30
N ASP A 348 -30.43 24.69 13.90
CA ASP A 348 -31.73 24.65 14.55
C ASP A 348 -32.62 23.52 13.99
N GLU A 349 -33.83 23.37 14.54
CA GLU A 349 -34.78 22.34 14.10
C GLU A 349 -35.18 22.46 12.62
N LYS A 350 -35.18 23.68 12.05
CA LYS A 350 -35.49 23.87 10.63
C LYS A 350 -34.35 23.35 9.76
N PHE A 351 -33.11 23.63 10.15
CA PHE A 351 -31.93 23.12 9.44
C PHE A 351 -31.82 21.59 9.57
N LEU A 352 -32.03 21.03 10.77
CA LEU A 352 -32.05 19.58 10.97
C LEU A 352 -33.15 18.90 10.13
N THR A 353 -34.34 19.51 10.05
CA THR A 353 -35.43 19.01 9.19
C THR A 353 -35.04 19.05 7.71
N LEU A 354 -34.32 20.08 7.26
CA LEU A 354 -33.80 20.17 5.90
C LEU A 354 -32.82 19.02 5.62
N LEU A 355 -31.83 18.80 6.49
CA LEU A 355 -30.86 17.72 6.34
C LEU A 355 -31.54 16.33 6.38
N GLN A 356 -32.55 16.13 7.21
CA GLN A 356 -33.32 14.88 7.23
C GLN A 356 -34.09 14.66 5.92
N LYS A 357 -34.62 15.71 5.28
CA LYS A 357 -35.23 15.60 3.94
C LYS A 357 -34.22 15.18 2.88
N LEU A 358 -32.98 15.66 2.98
CA LEU A 358 -31.88 15.25 2.10
C LEU A 358 -31.52 13.78 2.33
N ALA A 359 -31.34 13.37 3.58
CA ALA A 359 -31.07 11.98 3.95
C ALA A 359 -32.16 11.00 3.49
N ASN A 360 -33.43 11.42 3.55
CA ASN A 360 -34.57 10.62 3.06
C ASN A 360 -34.52 10.38 1.54
N ARG A 361 -33.92 11.31 0.78
CA ARG A 361 -33.65 11.12 -0.66
C ARG A 361 -32.36 10.36 -0.92
N GLY A 362 -31.60 10.06 0.12
CA GLY A 362 -30.35 9.32 0.01
C GLY A 362 -29.11 10.17 -0.21
N VAL A 363 -29.18 11.47 0.05
CA VAL A 363 -28.07 12.41 -0.10
C VAL A 363 -27.09 12.25 1.05
N TRP A 364 -25.82 12.01 0.74
CA TRP A 364 -24.74 12.01 1.72
C TRP A 364 -24.33 13.44 2.10
N ILE A 365 -24.07 13.69 3.37
CA ILE A 365 -23.72 15.00 3.88
C ILE A 365 -22.43 14.89 4.71
N LEU A 366 -21.39 15.58 4.26
CA LEU A 366 -20.11 15.68 4.95
C LEU A 366 -19.95 17.08 5.53
N ILE A 367 -19.72 17.19 6.83
CA ILE A 367 -19.53 18.45 7.54
C ILE A 367 -18.12 18.47 8.16
N GLY A 368 -17.30 19.40 7.67
CA GLY A 368 -15.94 19.63 8.14
C GLY A 368 -15.90 20.90 8.97
N HIS A 369 -15.19 20.87 10.09
CA HIS A 369 -15.03 22.05 10.96
C HIS A 369 -13.65 22.13 11.61
N GLY A 370 -13.40 23.24 12.29
CA GLY A 370 -12.16 23.52 12.99
C GLY A 370 -11.32 24.57 12.27
N ILE A 371 -10.74 25.46 13.04
CA ILE A 371 -9.87 26.54 12.57
C ILE A 371 -8.50 26.47 13.24
N ALA A 372 -8.44 25.91 14.45
CA ALA A 372 -7.20 25.68 15.15
C ALA A 372 -6.37 24.59 14.45
N ARG A 373 -5.04 24.67 14.60
CA ARG A 373 -4.11 23.69 14.04
C ARG A 373 -4.24 22.32 14.70
N ARG A 374 -4.51 22.31 16.01
CA ARG A 374 -4.76 21.11 16.80
C ARG A 374 -6.13 21.22 17.43
N GLN A 375 -6.83 20.10 17.53
CA GLN A 375 -8.18 20.07 18.09
C GLN A 375 -8.21 20.53 19.55
N GLU A 376 -7.15 20.24 20.31
CA GLU A 376 -6.97 20.70 21.70
C GLU A 376 -6.85 22.23 21.85
N ASP A 377 -6.44 22.94 20.79
CA ASP A 377 -6.31 24.40 20.76
C ASP A 377 -7.60 25.08 20.25
N GLU A 378 -8.65 24.31 19.92
CA GLU A 378 -9.89 24.84 19.38
C GLU A 378 -10.72 25.53 20.47
N GLU A 379 -10.78 26.86 20.41
CA GLU A 379 -11.55 27.66 21.36
C GLU A 379 -13.07 27.46 21.20
N LYS A 380 -13.53 27.15 19.98
CA LYS A 380 -14.96 27.06 19.64
C LYS A 380 -15.33 25.66 19.17
N LEU A 381 -15.33 24.73 20.11
CA LEU A 381 -15.81 23.37 19.88
C LEU A 381 -17.31 23.34 19.58
N ILE A 382 -17.70 22.39 18.73
CA ILE A 382 -19.10 22.02 18.55
C ILE A 382 -19.66 21.49 19.87
N SER A 383 -20.87 21.92 20.24
CA SER A 383 -21.54 21.36 21.41
C SER A 383 -21.85 19.86 21.17
N PRO A 384 -21.60 18.98 22.15
CA PRO A 384 -21.94 17.56 22.03
C PRO A 384 -23.42 17.29 21.69
N GLU A 385 -24.33 18.18 22.11
CA GLU A 385 -25.75 18.06 21.77
C GLU A 385 -26.01 18.34 20.28
N VAL A 386 -25.37 19.37 19.73
CA VAL A 386 -25.47 19.73 18.31
C VAL A 386 -24.89 18.61 17.44
N GLU A 387 -23.71 18.13 17.80
CA GLU A 387 -23.06 17.02 17.08
C GLU A 387 -23.93 15.75 17.12
N LYS A 388 -24.49 15.42 18.29
CA LYS A 388 -25.39 14.27 18.44
C LYS A 388 -26.64 14.42 17.56
N LYS A 389 -27.25 15.60 17.48
CA LYS A 389 -28.42 15.85 16.62
C LYS A 389 -28.08 15.70 15.14
N LEU A 390 -26.92 16.20 14.71
CA LEU A 390 -26.45 16.04 13.34
C LEU A 390 -26.23 14.57 12.99
N ARG A 391 -25.48 13.83 13.82
CA ARG A 391 -25.17 12.40 13.59
C ARG A 391 -26.40 11.48 13.70
N ALA A 392 -27.46 11.93 14.36
CA ALA A 392 -28.72 11.20 14.47
C ALA A 392 -29.54 11.18 13.16
N ILE A 393 -29.20 12.03 12.18
CA ILE A 393 -29.86 12.07 10.88
C ILE A 393 -29.51 10.80 10.09
N LYS A 394 -30.54 10.06 9.70
CA LYS A 394 -30.39 8.76 9.04
C LYS A 394 -31.13 8.67 7.72
N THR A 395 -30.61 7.86 6.81
CA THR A 395 -31.36 7.41 5.62
C THR A 395 -32.53 6.51 6.04
N PRO A 396 -33.49 6.22 5.14
CA PRO A 396 -34.60 5.32 5.44
C PRO A 396 -34.17 3.91 5.88
N ASP A 397 -33.02 3.43 5.41
CA ASP A 397 -32.44 2.14 5.81
C ASP A 397 -31.57 2.23 7.08
N GLY A 398 -31.55 3.38 7.74
CA GLY A 398 -30.92 3.57 9.04
C GLY A 398 -29.44 3.95 9.03
N LEU A 399 -28.86 4.26 7.85
CA LEU A 399 -27.46 4.69 7.72
C LEU A 399 -27.30 6.14 8.19
N SER A 400 -26.20 6.46 8.87
CA SER A 400 -25.91 7.83 9.29
C SER A 400 -25.52 8.66 8.06
N SER A 401 -26.46 9.48 7.57
CA SER A 401 -26.29 10.24 6.33
C SER A 401 -25.39 11.46 6.48
N VAL A 402 -25.21 11.91 7.74
CA VAL A 402 -24.41 13.10 8.09
C VAL A 402 -23.18 12.67 8.87
N GLN A 403 -22.01 12.90 8.29
CA GLN A 403 -20.72 12.75 8.99
C GLN A 403 -20.21 14.14 9.39
N VAL A 404 -19.86 14.29 10.67
CA VAL A 404 -19.30 15.54 11.21
C VAL A 404 -17.87 15.25 11.66
N LEU A 405 -16.89 15.91 11.05
CA LEU A 405 -15.48 15.66 11.30
C LEU A 405 -14.75 16.97 11.62
N TRP A 406 -13.92 16.93 12.66
CA TRP A 406 -12.93 17.98 12.88
C TRP A 406 -11.80 17.77 11.87
N LEU A 407 -11.62 18.74 10.99
CA LEU A 407 -10.59 18.75 9.94
C LEU A 407 -9.50 19.81 10.24
N GLY A 408 -9.82 20.83 11.04
CA GLY A 408 -8.87 21.81 11.56
C GLY A 408 -8.20 22.68 10.51
N ASP A 409 -7.31 23.56 10.98
CA ASP A 409 -6.31 24.30 10.19
C ASP A 409 -6.82 24.98 8.92
N SER A 410 -8.07 25.49 8.94
CA SER A 410 -8.59 26.20 7.79
C SER A 410 -9.67 27.22 8.14
N HIS A 411 -9.53 28.39 7.53
CA HIS A 411 -10.50 29.48 7.59
C HIS A 411 -11.55 29.40 6.48
N ILE A 412 -11.50 28.40 5.61
CA ILE A 412 -12.37 28.31 4.44
C ILE A 412 -13.83 28.18 4.84
N LYS A 413 -14.73 28.61 3.95
CA LYS A 413 -16.17 28.54 4.15
C LYS A 413 -16.79 28.18 2.82
N GLU A 414 -16.83 26.88 2.56
CA GLU A 414 -17.21 26.34 1.26
C GLU A 414 -18.33 25.32 1.40
N VAL A 415 -19.24 25.32 0.43
CA VAL A 415 -20.29 24.32 0.28
C VAL A 415 -20.24 23.79 -1.15
N ILE A 416 -20.20 22.48 -1.31
CA ILE A 416 -20.21 21.81 -2.59
C ILE A 416 -21.41 20.89 -2.65
N VAL A 417 -22.16 20.95 -3.74
CA VAL A 417 -23.33 20.11 -3.97
C VAL A 417 -23.16 19.36 -5.29
N ASP A 418 -23.24 18.03 -5.21
CA ASP A 418 -23.20 17.07 -6.33
C ASP A 418 -22.03 17.27 -7.31
N GLN A 419 -20.92 17.90 -6.89
CA GLN A 419 -19.80 18.34 -7.76
C GLN A 419 -20.23 19.27 -8.92
N GLU A 420 -21.41 19.88 -8.81
CA GLU A 420 -22.01 20.76 -9.82
C GLU A 420 -22.08 22.22 -9.37
N ILE A 421 -22.23 22.46 -8.06
CA ILE A 421 -22.39 23.80 -7.49
C ILE A 421 -21.40 23.99 -6.35
N HIS A 422 -20.67 25.10 -6.38
CA HIS A 422 -19.78 25.53 -5.31
C HIS A 422 -20.22 26.89 -4.77
N LEU A 423 -20.45 26.99 -3.46
CA LEU A 423 -20.65 28.24 -2.74
C LEU A 423 -19.40 28.55 -1.92
N CYS A 424 -18.72 29.66 -2.20
CA CYS A 424 -17.54 30.10 -1.45
C CYS A 424 -17.63 31.57 -1.06
N GLY A 425 -17.02 31.95 0.06
CA GLY A 425 -16.92 33.36 0.43
C GLY A 425 -16.58 33.57 1.91
N SER A 426 -17.00 34.71 2.43
CA SER A 426 -16.72 35.12 3.82
C SER A 426 -17.75 34.59 4.83
N HIS A 427 -18.89 34.07 4.35
CA HIS A 427 -20.04 33.69 5.17
C HIS A 427 -19.83 32.36 5.92
N ASN A 428 -19.97 32.36 7.25
CA ASN A 428 -19.86 31.13 8.05
C ASN A 428 -21.17 30.31 8.03
N TRP A 429 -21.22 29.32 7.16
CA TRP A 429 -22.40 28.49 6.84
C TRP A 429 -23.12 27.87 8.04
N LEU A 430 -22.40 27.51 9.11
CA LEU A 430 -22.98 26.77 10.25
C LEU A 430 -22.87 27.52 11.58
N SER A 431 -22.50 28.81 11.57
CA SER A 431 -22.39 29.60 12.79
C SER A 431 -22.95 31.01 12.71
N TYR A 432 -23.32 31.51 11.52
CA TYR A 432 -23.86 32.85 11.33
C TYR A 432 -25.19 32.82 10.57
N ARG A 433 -26.27 33.31 11.21
CA ARG A 433 -27.62 33.35 10.61
C ARG A 433 -27.87 34.54 9.68
N GLY A 434 -27.01 35.57 9.71
CA GLY A 434 -27.25 36.82 8.99
C GLY A 434 -28.33 37.71 9.59
N ASP A 435 -28.64 37.53 10.88
CA ASP A 435 -29.75 38.18 11.61
C ASP A 435 -29.35 39.41 12.46
N TYR A 436 -28.09 39.84 12.40
CA TYR A 436 -27.59 41.11 12.96
C TYR A 436 -27.01 41.99 11.84
N LEU A 437 -26.96 43.32 12.05
CA LEU A 437 -26.52 44.37 11.09
C LEU A 437 -25.60 43.83 9.97
N PRO A 438 -25.92 44.09 8.68
CA PRO A 438 -25.22 43.46 7.55
C PRO A 438 -23.72 43.74 7.64
N ARG A 439 -22.93 42.66 7.78
CA ARG A 439 -21.46 42.72 7.86
C ARG A 439 -20.80 42.91 6.49
N GLY A 440 -21.59 43.02 5.41
CA GLY A 440 -21.09 43.08 4.04
C GLY A 440 -20.56 41.73 3.54
N GLU A 441 -21.09 40.63 4.07
CA GLU A 441 -20.71 39.28 3.65
C GLU A 441 -20.94 39.09 2.15
N SER A 442 -19.97 38.46 1.47
CA SER A 442 -20.07 38.11 0.05
C SER A 442 -19.87 36.62 -0.13
N VAL A 443 -20.78 36.02 -0.90
CA VAL A 443 -20.70 34.63 -1.34
C VAL A 443 -20.72 34.62 -2.87
N TYR A 444 -20.01 33.66 -3.46
CA TYR A 444 -20.04 33.38 -4.89
C TYR A 444 -20.66 32.01 -5.10
N LYS A 445 -21.71 31.95 -5.91
CA LYS A 445 -22.23 30.70 -6.45
C LYS A 445 -21.55 30.43 -7.78
N VAL A 446 -20.80 29.34 -7.84
CA VAL A 446 -19.98 28.92 -8.99
C VAL A 446 -20.54 27.63 -9.55
N THR A 447 -20.74 27.58 -10.87
CA THR A 447 -21.15 26.37 -11.61
C THR A 447 -20.18 26.04 -12.76
N ILE A 448 -19.00 26.68 -12.77
CA ILE A 448 -17.93 26.37 -13.72
C ILE A 448 -17.28 25.05 -13.30
N LEU A 449 -17.45 24.01 -14.13
CA LEU A 449 -17.09 22.62 -13.79
C LEU A 449 -15.68 22.46 -13.21
N HIS A 450 -14.65 23.02 -13.86
CA HIS A 450 -13.27 22.91 -13.39
C HIS A 450 -13.07 23.53 -11.99
N GLN A 451 -13.70 24.68 -11.70
CA GLN A 451 -13.55 25.34 -10.41
C GLN A 451 -14.31 24.61 -9.29
N VAL A 452 -15.47 24.04 -9.63
CA VAL A 452 -16.22 23.20 -8.69
C VAL A 452 -15.41 21.93 -8.40
N GLN A 453 -14.82 21.32 -9.42
CA GLN A 453 -13.98 20.12 -9.28
C GLN A 453 -12.74 20.39 -8.42
N GLU A 454 -12.04 21.50 -8.64
CA GLU A 454 -10.88 21.90 -7.83
C GLU A 454 -11.24 22.09 -6.35
N ALA A 455 -12.40 22.70 -6.06
CA ALA A 455 -12.91 22.82 -4.69
C ALA A 455 -13.29 21.46 -4.10
N TYR A 456 -13.90 20.59 -4.92
CA TYR A 456 -14.32 19.26 -4.51
C TYR A 456 -13.11 18.41 -4.13
N GLU A 457 -12.11 18.31 -5.00
CA GLU A 457 -10.90 17.52 -4.77
C GLU A 457 -10.17 17.98 -3.52
N PHE A 458 -10.06 19.29 -3.31
CA PHE A 458 -9.48 19.85 -2.09
C PHE A 458 -10.20 19.36 -0.83
N LEU A 459 -11.54 19.53 -0.74
CA LEU A 459 -12.29 19.12 0.45
C LEU A 459 -12.36 17.60 0.61
N ALA A 460 -12.62 16.88 -0.48
CA ALA A 460 -12.70 15.43 -0.50
C ALA A 460 -11.42 14.79 0.04
N ASN A 461 -10.25 15.30 -0.35
CA ASN A 461 -8.96 14.85 0.15
C ASN A 461 -8.83 15.03 1.67
N ARG A 462 -9.27 16.18 2.23
CA ARG A 462 -9.24 16.38 3.69
C ARG A 462 -10.13 15.37 4.43
N PHE A 463 -11.32 15.10 3.91
CA PHE A 463 -12.22 14.08 4.47
C PHE A 463 -11.63 12.68 4.35
N GLN A 464 -11.04 12.34 3.20
CA GLN A 464 -10.38 11.07 2.96
C GLN A 464 -9.23 10.84 3.96
N ASN A 465 -8.37 11.84 4.16
CA ASN A 465 -7.24 11.74 5.09
C ASN A 465 -7.73 11.55 6.53
N GLN A 466 -8.80 12.23 6.91
CA GLN A 466 -9.41 12.02 8.22
C GLN A 466 -10.05 10.62 8.35
N ALA A 467 -10.74 10.13 7.31
CA ALA A 467 -11.28 8.77 7.28
C ALA A 467 -10.18 7.71 7.40
N GLN A 468 -9.04 7.93 6.75
CA GLN A 468 -7.86 7.07 6.87
C GLN A 468 -7.30 7.08 8.29
N LYS A 469 -7.17 8.24 8.93
CA LYS A 469 -6.74 8.36 10.34
C LYS A 469 -7.70 7.61 11.28
N LEU A 470 -9.01 7.78 11.09
CA LEU A 470 -10.03 7.04 11.85
C LEU A 470 -9.90 5.52 11.65
N TRP A 471 -9.64 5.08 10.42
CA TRP A 471 -9.46 3.66 10.10
C TRP A 471 -8.22 3.08 10.78
N GLN A 472 -7.08 3.79 10.73
CA GLN A 472 -5.87 3.35 11.42
C GLN A 472 -6.07 3.26 12.94
N ASN A 473 -6.76 4.24 13.52
CA ASN A 473 -7.12 4.20 14.95
C ASN A 473 -8.08 3.05 15.26
N ALA A 474 -9.00 2.74 14.35
CA ALA A 474 -9.90 1.60 14.46
C ALA A 474 -9.13 0.28 14.44
N LEU A 475 -8.14 0.12 13.57
CA LEU A 475 -7.27 -1.06 13.52
C LEU A 475 -6.47 -1.23 14.81
N ASN A 476 -5.82 -0.15 15.28
CA ASN A 476 -4.97 -0.18 16.46
C ASN A 476 -5.73 -0.55 17.75
N ASN A 477 -6.99 -0.13 17.87
CA ASN A 477 -7.80 -0.31 19.07
C ASN A 477 -8.92 -1.35 18.91
N ARG A 478 -9.02 -1.96 17.72
CA ARG A 478 -10.15 -2.78 17.27
C ARG A 478 -11.53 -2.12 17.47
N ASP A 479 -11.60 -0.82 17.24
CA ASP A 479 -12.81 -0.02 17.42
C ASP A 479 -13.71 -0.08 16.17
N SER A 480 -14.76 -0.90 16.25
CA SER A 480 -15.74 -1.05 15.16
C SER A 480 -16.50 0.25 14.83
N LYS A 481 -16.70 1.15 15.79
CA LYS A 481 -17.44 2.38 15.57
C LYS A 481 -16.63 3.33 14.68
N LEU A 482 -15.34 3.49 14.97
CA LEU A 482 -14.44 4.29 14.14
C LEU A 482 -14.31 3.72 12.73
N ALA A 483 -14.22 2.40 12.60
CA ALA A 483 -14.19 1.75 11.29
C ALA A 483 -15.46 2.05 10.48
N VAL A 484 -16.64 1.95 11.09
CA VAL A 484 -17.92 2.28 10.45
C VAL A 484 -17.99 3.75 10.03
N GLU A 485 -17.49 4.68 10.86
CA GLU A 485 -17.41 6.10 10.49
C GLU A 485 -16.52 6.31 9.25
N SER A 486 -15.36 5.64 9.15
CA SER A 486 -14.52 5.66 7.93
C SER A 486 -15.27 5.16 6.69
N LEU A 487 -16.02 4.06 6.81
CA LEU A 487 -16.81 3.51 5.70
C LEU A 487 -17.89 4.49 5.21
N TYR A 488 -18.54 5.21 6.11
CA TYR A 488 -19.52 6.23 5.72
C TYR A 488 -18.87 7.41 5.00
N VAL A 489 -17.69 7.85 5.42
CA VAL A 489 -16.97 8.93 4.74
C VAL A 489 -16.53 8.49 3.34
N TRP A 490 -15.92 7.30 3.20
CA TRP A 490 -15.53 6.78 1.89
C TRP A 490 -16.74 6.56 0.98
N GLY A 491 -17.86 6.05 1.51
CA GLY A 491 -19.11 5.92 0.77
C GLY A 491 -19.67 7.26 0.29
N ALA A 492 -19.65 8.26 1.17
CA ALA A 492 -20.07 9.61 0.80
C ALA A 492 -19.21 10.19 -0.33
N LEU A 493 -17.91 9.85 -0.38
CA LEU A 493 -16.95 10.31 -1.40
C LEU A 493 -16.92 9.44 -2.68
N GLY A 494 -17.71 8.36 -2.76
CA GLY A 494 -17.67 7.43 -3.90
C GLY A 494 -16.40 6.59 -3.95
N MET A 495 -15.85 6.23 -2.78
CA MET A 495 -14.60 5.49 -2.61
C MET A 495 -14.85 4.07 -2.08
N GLU A 496 -15.92 3.43 -2.54
CA GLU A 496 -16.37 2.12 -2.03
C GLU A 496 -15.32 1.02 -2.29
N ASP A 497 -14.54 1.11 -3.36
CA ASP A 497 -13.42 0.21 -3.65
C ASP A 497 -12.33 0.27 -2.58
N ILE A 498 -11.98 1.47 -2.12
CA ILE A 498 -10.96 1.67 -1.09
C ILE A 498 -11.46 1.11 0.24
N ALA A 499 -12.73 1.34 0.56
CA ALA A 499 -13.38 0.79 1.74
C ALA A 499 -13.33 -0.75 1.74
N LEU A 500 -13.71 -1.38 0.61
CA LEU A 500 -13.70 -2.84 0.49
C LEU A 500 -12.30 -3.43 0.54
N LYS A 501 -11.33 -2.79 -0.13
CA LYS A 501 -9.93 -3.21 -0.11
C LYS A 501 -9.36 -3.20 1.31
N ASN A 502 -9.68 -2.17 2.09
CA ASN A 502 -9.28 -2.09 3.49
C ASN A 502 -9.91 -3.20 4.34
N ILE A 503 -11.19 -3.53 4.14
CA ILE A 503 -11.85 -4.67 4.79
C ILE A 503 -11.12 -5.99 4.47
N GLN A 504 -10.85 -6.23 3.19
CA GLN A 504 -10.18 -7.44 2.70
C GLN A 504 -8.76 -7.56 3.26
N GLN A 505 -7.94 -6.51 3.14
CA GLN A 505 -6.53 -6.52 3.55
C GLN A 505 -6.34 -6.74 5.05
N ASN A 506 -7.30 -6.30 5.86
CA ASN A 506 -7.26 -6.42 7.32
C ASN A 506 -8.15 -7.56 7.85
N ASN A 507 -8.71 -8.39 6.95
CA ASN A 507 -9.62 -9.50 7.29
C ASN A 507 -10.75 -9.12 8.27
N TRP A 508 -11.35 -7.94 8.07
CA TRP A 508 -12.37 -7.40 8.97
C TRP A 508 -13.78 -7.62 8.42
N LEU A 509 -14.12 -8.88 8.18
CA LEU A 509 -15.33 -9.29 7.46
C LEU A 509 -16.64 -8.87 8.15
N GLU A 510 -16.63 -8.60 9.46
CA GLU A 510 -17.80 -8.11 10.20
C GLU A 510 -18.30 -6.74 9.70
N LEU A 511 -17.47 -6.00 8.97
CA LEU A 511 -17.83 -4.73 8.35
C LEU A 511 -18.47 -4.87 6.98
N LEU A 512 -18.47 -6.07 6.39
CA LEU A 512 -19.03 -6.31 5.06
C LEU A 512 -20.52 -5.94 4.95
N PRO A 513 -21.40 -6.23 5.93
CA PRO A 513 -22.79 -5.75 5.88
C PRO A 513 -22.91 -4.23 5.88
N VAL A 514 -22.01 -3.52 6.58
CA VAL A 514 -22.00 -2.05 6.61
C VAL A 514 -21.60 -1.51 5.24
N TRP A 515 -20.51 -2.04 4.67
CA TRP A 515 -20.06 -1.69 3.32
C TRP A 515 -21.16 -1.96 2.28
N LEU A 516 -21.85 -3.09 2.36
CA LEU A 516 -22.94 -3.42 1.43
C LEU A 516 -24.11 -2.44 1.54
N ASN A 517 -24.46 -1.96 2.73
CA ASN A 517 -25.50 -0.95 2.88
C ASN A 517 -25.07 0.39 2.27
N VAL A 518 -23.81 0.78 2.43
CA VAL A 518 -23.23 1.96 1.78
C VAL A 518 -23.27 1.81 0.25
N ALA A 519 -22.84 0.66 -0.27
CA ALA A 519 -22.87 0.37 -1.70
C ALA A 519 -24.30 0.31 -2.27
N LEU A 520 -25.25 -0.25 -1.52
CA LEU A 520 -26.67 -0.24 -1.87
C LEU A 520 -27.21 1.18 -2.02
N GLN A 521 -26.79 2.08 -1.13
CA GLN A 521 -27.13 3.49 -1.21
C GLN A 521 -26.55 4.14 -2.48
N GLY A 522 -25.27 3.89 -2.78
CA GLY A 522 -24.60 4.33 -4.01
C GLY A 522 -25.25 3.80 -5.29
N LEU A 523 -25.75 2.56 -5.29
CA LEU A 523 -26.52 1.99 -6.41
C LEU A 523 -27.83 2.76 -6.65
N ARG A 524 -28.55 3.12 -5.59
CA ARG A 524 -29.84 3.82 -5.68
C ARG A 524 -29.68 5.26 -6.16
N THR A 525 -28.60 5.93 -5.76
CA THR A 525 -28.26 7.28 -6.23
C THR A 525 -27.54 7.29 -7.58
N LYS A 526 -27.22 6.11 -8.14
CA LYS A 526 -26.46 5.92 -9.38
C LYS A 526 -25.01 6.42 -9.33
N ASN A 527 -24.45 6.53 -8.13
CA ASN A 527 -23.03 6.80 -7.92
C ASN A 527 -22.17 5.56 -8.17
N ILE A 528 -22.73 4.36 -7.98
CA ILE A 528 -22.07 3.08 -8.24
C ILE A 528 -22.79 2.37 -9.40
N GLN A 529 -22.02 1.80 -10.32
CA GLN A 529 -22.57 0.99 -11.40
C GLN A 529 -22.86 -0.44 -10.94
N ALA A 530 -23.95 -1.02 -11.47
CA ALA A 530 -24.44 -2.34 -11.11
C ALA A 530 -23.44 -3.49 -11.41
N ASP A 531 -22.49 -3.25 -12.30
CA ASP A 531 -21.44 -4.18 -12.74
C ASP A 531 -20.05 -3.84 -12.16
N SER A 532 -19.98 -2.98 -11.14
CA SER A 532 -18.73 -2.61 -10.47
C SER A 532 -17.92 -3.84 -10.02
N GLU A 533 -16.60 -3.79 -10.19
CA GLU A 533 -15.67 -4.83 -9.72
C GLU A 533 -15.71 -5.00 -8.19
N SER A 534 -16.11 -3.95 -7.45
CA SER A 534 -16.30 -4.04 -5.99
C SER A 534 -17.32 -5.12 -5.62
N PHE A 535 -18.40 -5.29 -6.39
CA PHE A 535 -19.39 -6.34 -6.10
C PHE A 535 -18.81 -7.73 -6.31
N LYS A 536 -18.03 -7.95 -7.36
CA LYS A 536 -17.37 -9.24 -7.58
C LYS A 536 -16.36 -9.55 -6.46
N THR A 537 -15.61 -8.54 -6.04
CA THR A 537 -14.67 -8.66 -4.93
C THR A 537 -15.39 -8.97 -3.63
N ALA A 538 -16.48 -8.27 -3.33
CA ALA A 538 -17.27 -8.52 -2.12
C ALA A 538 -17.93 -9.91 -2.13
N LEU A 539 -18.37 -10.40 -3.30
CA LEU A 539 -18.90 -11.75 -3.46
C LEU A 539 -17.83 -12.83 -3.25
N SER A 540 -16.60 -12.62 -3.69
CA SER A 540 -15.52 -13.60 -3.49
C SER A 540 -15.15 -13.76 -2.00
N LEU A 541 -15.29 -12.69 -1.20
CA LEU A 541 -15.08 -12.73 0.25
C LEU A 541 -16.09 -13.62 0.98
N LEU A 542 -17.25 -13.94 0.38
CA LEU A 542 -18.22 -14.85 1.00
C LEU A 542 -17.63 -16.23 1.30
N SER A 543 -16.65 -16.69 0.51
CA SER A 543 -15.94 -17.95 0.77
C SER A 543 -15.20 -17.98 2.12
N GLN A 544 -14.88 -16.81 2.68
CA GLN A 544 -14.14 -16.66 3.93
C GLN A 544 -15.05 -16.49 5.16
N VAL A 545 -16.36 -16.30 4.95
CA VAL A 545 -17.34 -16.09 6.04
C VAL A 545 -17.78 -17.44 6.62
N SER A 546 -17.63 -17.61 7.94
CA SER A 546 -18.16 -18.79 8.65
C SER A 546 -19.68 -18.73 8.82
N ILE A 547 -20.33 -19.90 8.95
CA ILE A 547 -21.78 -19.99 9.21
C ILE A 547 -22.16 -19.62 10.66
N GLU A 548 -21.18 -19.50 11.55
CA GLU A 548 -21.36 -19.20 12.97
C GLU A 548 -21.16 -17.71 13.30
N GLU A 549 -20.91 -16.87 12.28
CA GLU A 549 -20.61 -15.45 12.48
C GLU A 549 -21.82 -14.65 12.99
N ALA A 550 -21.59 -13.80 14.00
CA ALA A 550 -22.65 -13.00 14.62
C ALA A 550 -23.31 -11.99 13.66
N PHE A 551 -22.61 -11.59 12.59
CA PHE A 551 -23.09 -10.64 11.59
C PHE A 551 -23.78 -11.31 10.39
N LEU A 552 -23.91 -12.65 10.38
CA LEU A 552 -24.38 -13.41 9.23
C LEU A 552 -25.82 -13.06 8.81
N GLU A 553 -26.74 -12.87 9.76
CA GLU A 553 -28.13 -12.51 9.45
C GLU A 553 -28.20 -11.16 8.72
N SER A 554 -27.44 -10.17 9.21
CA SER A 554 -27.31 -8.86 8.57
C SER A 554 -26.70 -8.98 7.18
N LEU A 555 -25.64 -9.78 7.03
CA LEU A 555 -25.00 -10.04 5.74
C LEU A 555 -25.99 -10.61 4.71
N GLN A 556 -26.78 -11.62 5.12
CA GLN A 556 -27.78 -12.25 4.26
C GLN A 556 -28.85 -11.25 3.82
N GLU A 557 -29.40 -10.48 4.76
CA GLU A 557 -30.44 -9.50 4.47
C GLU A 557 -29.95 -8.45 3.46
N VAL A 558 -28.75 -7.91 3.67
CA VAL A 558 -28.23 -6.85 2.82
C VAL A 558 -27.85 -7.38 1.43
N TRP A 559 -27.28 -8.58 1.31
CA TRP A 559 -27.01 -9.17 -0.01
C TRP A 559 -28.29 -9.38 -0.84
N ARG A 560 -29.39 -9.83 -0.23
CA ARG A 560 -30.69 -9.92 -0.92
C ARG A 560 -31.14 -8.55 -1.43
N LYS A 561 -30.97 -7.49 -0.63
CA LYS A 561 -31.30 -6.12 -1.05
C LYS A 561 -30.39 -5.63 -2.18
N VAL A 562 -29.09 -5.87 -2.12
CA VAL A 562 -28.11 -5.47 -3.15
C VAL A 562 -28.39 -6.17 -4.48
N ILE A 563 -28.47 -7.50 -4.48
CA ILE A 563 -28.78 -8.26 -5.71
C ILE A 563 -30.16 -7.89 -6.23
N GLY A 564 -31.15 -7.70 -5.35
CA GLY A 564 -32.47 -7.21 -5.74
C GLY A 564 -32.44 -5.84 -6.42
N ALA A 565 -31.66 -4.89 -5.89
CA ALA A 565 -31.50 -3.55 -6.49
C ALA A 565 -30.81 -3.62 -7.86
N ILE A 566 -29.76 -4.42 -7.99
CA ILE A 566 -29.07 -4.69 -9.27
C ILE A 566 -30.05 -5.33 -10.26
N ALA A 567 -30.81 -6.34 -9.83
CA ALA A 567 -31.78 -7.06 -10.65
C ALA A 567 -32.89 -6.14 -11.17
N ILE A 568 -33.41 -5.23 -10.34
CA ILE A 568 -34.45 -4.26 -10.74
C ILE A 568 -33.95 -3.34 -11.87
N ASN A 569 -32.67 -2.99 -11.87
CA ASN A 569 -32.08 -2.10 -12.86
C ASN A 569 -31.59 -2.87 -14.11
N ASN A 570 -30.92 -4.01 -13.90
CA ASN A 570 -30.37 -4.86 -14.95
C ASN A 570 -30.33 -6.34 -14.51
N PRO A 571 -31.39 -7.12 -14.82
CA PRO A 571 -31.48 -8.54 -14.45
C PRO A 571 -30.32 -9.38 -15.01
N LYS A 572 -29.81 -9.03 -16.20
CA LYS A 572 -28.70 -9.77 -16.84
C LYS A 572 -27.39 -9.57 -16.08
N THR A 573 -27.14 -8.36 -15.59
CA THR A 573 -25.97 -8.08 -14.74
C THR A 573 -26.07 -8.83 -13.41
N ALA A 574 -27.24 -8.82 -12.78
CA ALA A 574 -27.46 -9.60 -11.56
C ALA A 574 -27.17 -11.10 -11.77
N LEU A 575 -27.67 -11.69 -12.87
CA LEU A 575 -27.40 -13.08 -13.22
C LEU A 575 -25.91 -13.34 -13.40
N LYS A 576 -25.20 -12.44 -14.09
CA LYS A 576 -23.75 -12.57 -14.33
C LYS A 576 -22.93 -12.55 -13.03
N LEU A 577 -23.38 -11.83 -12.00
CA LEU A 577 -22.72 -11.80 -10.70
C LEU A 577 -22.93 -13.10 -9.89
N LEU A 578 -24.01 -13.83 -10.14
CA LEU A 578 -24.31 -15.12 -9.51
C LEU A 578 -23.70 -16.28 -10.32
N SER A 579 -22.37 -16.31 -10.44
CA SER A 579 -21.66 -17.48 -11.00
C SER A 579 -21.91 -18.75 -10.16
N ASP A 580 -21.58 -19.92 -10.70
CA ASP A 580 -21.75 -21.20 -9.99
C ASP A 580 -21.06 -21.21 -8.61
N GLU A 581 -19.85 -20.64 -8.54
CA GLU A 581 -19.09 -20.50 -7.28
C GLU A 581 -19.79 -19.58 -6.28
N VAL A 582 -20.27 -18.42 -6.73
CA VAL A 582 -20.98 -17.45 -5.88
C VAL A 582 -22.32 -18.02 -5.42
N TRP A 583 -23.04 -18.70 -6.31
CA TRP A 583 -24.31 -19.34 -6.00
C TRP A 583 -24.15 -20.42 -4.93
N ALA A 584 -23.10 -21.23 -5.01
CA ALA A 584 -22.77 -22.18 -3.95
C ALA A 584 -22.55 -21.50 -2.60
N GLN A 585 -21.92 -20.32 -2.56
CA GLN A 585 -21.79 -19.54 -1.32
C GLN A 585 -23.13 -18.97 -0.84
N PHE A 586 -24.00 -18.53 -1.75
CA PHE A 586 -25.35 -18.04 -1.40
C PHE A 586 -26.18 -19.13 -0.73
N LEU A 587 -26.10 -20.37 -1.22
CA LEU A 587 -26.75 -21.51 -0.59
C LEU A 587 -26.11 -21.87 0.75
N ARG A 588 -24.76 -21.97 0.81
CA ARG A 588 -24.02 -22.28 2.04
C ARG A 588 -24.33 -21.31 3.18
N LEU A 589 -24.42 -20.03 2.86
CA LEU A 589 -24.67 -18.95 3.81
C LEU A 589 -26.16 -18.64 3.99
N ASN A 590 -27.07 -19.45 3.43
CA ASN A 590 -28.53 -19.25 3.48
C ASN A 590 -29.01 -17.88 2.98
N ILE A 591 -28.28 -17.25 2.05
CA ILE A 591 -28.72 -16.02 1.37
C ILE A 591 -29.88 -16.36 0.42
N ALA A 592 -29.79 -17.48 -0.29
CA ALA A 592 -30.86 -18.07 -1.10
C ALA A 592 -31.29 -19.43 -0.53
N GLN A 593 -32.48 -19.91 -0.89
CA GLN A 593 -32.98 -21.22 -0.44
C GLN A 593 -32.44 -22.34 -1.34
N ASN A 594 -32.27 -23.55 -0.79
CA ASN A 594 -31.79 -24.72 -1.55
C ASN A 594 -32.69 -25.12 -2.72
N SER A 595 -33.96 -24.70 -2.72
CA SER A 595 -34.90 -24.90 -3.83
C SER A 595 -34.84 -23.83 -4.92
N ASP A 596 -34.10 -22.74 -4.70
CA ASP A 596 -34.00 -21.64 -5.66
C ASP A 596 -33.00 -21.97 -6.78
N SER A 597 -33.19 -21.31 -7.92
CA SER A 597 -32.16 -21.14 -8.95
C SER A 597 -31.79 -19.65 -9.05
N PRO A 598 -30.62 -19.27 -9.61
CA PRO A 598 -30.28 -17.86 -9.82
C PRO A 598 -31.37 -17.07 -10.56
N ASP A 599 -31.96 -17.67 -11.61
CA ASP A 599 -33.07 -17.07 -12.36
C ASP A 599 -34.34 -16.87 -11.52
N ASN A 600 -34.71 -17.86 -10.70
CA ASN A 600 -35.88 -17.76 -9.82
C ASN A 600 -35.66 -16.70 -8.74
N PHE A 601 -34.49 -16.67 -8.12
CA PHE A 601 -34.11 -15.70 -7.09
C PHE A 601 -34.18 -14.26 -7.63
N ILE A 602 -33.64 -14.02 -8.84
CA ILE A 602 -33.72 -12.71 -9.49
C ILE A 602 -35.15 -12.36 -9.92
N SER A 603 -35.93 -13.34 -10.38
CA SER A 603 -37.31 -13.14 -10.79
C SER A 603 -38.21 -12.70 -9.63
N GLN A 604 -37.96 -13.17 -8.41
CA GLN A 604 -38.70 -12.74 -7.21
C GLN A 604 -38.61 -11.22 -6.97
N HIS A 605 -37.45 -10.62 -7.26
CA HIS A 605 -37.23 -9.17 -7.11
C HIS A 605 -37.84 -8.34 -8.23
N THR A 606 -37.97 -8.89 -9.44
CA THR A 606 -38.54 -8.17 -10.59
C THR A 606 -40.07 -8.26 -10.64
N LEU A 607 -40.66 -9.34 -10.11
CA LEU A 607 -42.12 -9.53 -10.00
C LEU A 607 -42.77 -8.64 -8.93
N SER A 608 -42.11 -8.41 -7.80
CA SER A 608 -42.62 -7.55 -6.72
C SER A 608 -42.87 -6.09 -7.15
N LYS A 609 -42.14 -5.60 -8.16
CA LYS A 609 -42.34 -4.26 -8.76
C LYS A 609 -43.60 -4.18 -9.65
N LYS A 610 -44.07 -5.29 -10.23
CA LYS A 610 -45.29 -5.31 -11.06
C LYS A 610 -46.60 -5.27 -10.26
N ILE A 611 -46.54 -5.58 -8.95
CA ILE A 611 -47.73 -5.64 -8.08
C ILE A 611 -47.92 -4.31 -7.31
N ASN A 612 -46.85 -3.53 -7.12
CA ASN A 612 -46.86 -2.25 -6.39
C ASN A 612 -46.64 -1.01 -7.29
N GLY A 613 -46.82 -1.16 -8.61
CA GLY A 613 -46.62 -0.11 -9.61
C GLY A 613 -47.92 0.52 -10.07
#